data_AF-A0A7C7TLK0-F1
#
_entry.id   AF-A0A7C7TLK0-F1
#
_cell.length_a   1.000
_cell.length_b   1.000
_cell.length_c   1.000
_cell.angle_alpha   90.00
_cell.angle_beta   90.00
_cell.angle_gamma   90.00
#
_symmetry.space_group_name_H-M   'P 1'
#
loop_
_entity.id
_entity.type
_entity.pdbx_description
1 polymer ?
#
loop_
_entity_poly.entity_id
_entity_poly.type
_entity_poly.pdbx_seq_one_letter_code
_entity_poly.pdbx_strand_id
1 'polypeptide(L)'
;MSSLFSPDSSGILLYFWELRSCAYWQEFAEAKIIYPDIAQRAEFAYSTSGHYLVNTLYFIPYESEWLCALLNSSTMFWFYTKISTVIRGGGVRFIAQYVSQLPIPSASAEAKVRLAELAEGATKVKGAELAEGEGEINRIVFGLFGLSAEEVTLVTGE
;
A
#
# COMPACT_ATOMS: atom_id res chain seq x y z
N MET A 1 4.46 -34.46 -6.33
CA MET A 1 5.25 -33.29 -5.88
C MET A 1 4.78 -32.87 -4.48
N SER A 2 5.06 -33.69 -3.45
CA SER A 2 4.54 -33.49 -2.09
C SER A 2 5.60 -33.75 -1.01
N SER A 3 6.84 -33.34 -1.22
CA SER A 3 7.94 -33.75 -0.32
C SER A 3 8.92 -32.64 0.07
N LEU A 4 8.59 -31.36 -0.15
CA LEU A 4 9.48 -30.26 0.23
C LEU A 4 9.16 -29.61 1.58
N PHE A 5 8.00 -29.91 2.18
CA PHE A 5 7.52 -29.24 3.40
C PHE A 5 6.82 -30.19 4.39
N SER A 6 7.03 -31.50 4.28
CA SER A 6 6.44 -32.44 5.23
C SER A 6 7.38 -32.61 6.42
N PRO A 7 6.92 -32.37 7.67
CA PRO A 7 7.68 -32.73 8.85
C PRO A 7 8.00 -34.23 8.82
N ASP A 8 9.16 -34.61 9.37
CA ASP A 8 9.45 -36.03 9.55
C ASP A 8 8.49 -36.68 10.57
N SER A 9 8.60 -38.00 10.74
CA SER A 9 7.77 -38.76 11.69
C SER A 9 7.96 -38.36 13.17
N SER A 10 8.92 -37.48 13.48
CA SER A 10 9.16 -36.92 14.81
C SER A 10 8.59 -35.49 14.98
N GLY A 11 8.07 -34.89 13.91
CA GLY A 11 7.49 -33.54 13.92
C GLY A 11 8.52 -32.42 13.97
N ILE A 12 9.81 -32.71 13.73
CA ILE A 12 10.90 -31.74 13.81
C ILE A 12 11.22 -31.20 12.42
N LEU A 13 11.25 -29.87 12.29
CA LEU A 13 11.75 -29.17 11.11
C LEU A 13 13.28 -29.23 11.11
N LEU A 14 13.89 -29.79 10.07
CA LEU A 14 15.30 -30.17 9.99
C LEU A 14 16.22 -28.98 9.66
N TYR A 15 15.67 -27.91 9.08
CA TYR A 15 16.47 -26.78 8.63
C TYR A 15 15.90 -25.43 9.10
N PHE A 16 16.78 -24.48 9.43
CA PHE A 16 16.36 -23.19 9.99
C PHE A 16 15.44 -22.38 9.06
N TRP A 17 15.53 -22.59 7.73
CA TRP A 17 14.66 -21.92 6.76
C TRP A 17 13.24 -22.50 6.72
N GLU A 18 13.02 -23.69 7.27
CA GLU A 18 11.69 -24.31 7.42
C GLU A 18 10.90 -23.69 8.60
N LEU A 19 11.54 -22.88 9.46
CA LEU A 19 10.91 -22.22 10.62
C LEU A 19 9.92 -21.12 10.25
N ARG A 20 9.84 -20.72 8.97
CA ARG A 20 8.88 -19.70 8.54
C ARG A 20 7.58 -20.40 8.23
N SER A 21 6.52 -20.05 8.97
CA SER A 21 5.15 -20.36 8.58
C SER A 21 4.97 -20.04 7.10
N CYS A 22 4.88 -21.06 6.24
CA CYS A 22 4.50 -20.89 4.85
C CYS A 22 3.00 -20.62 4.71
N ALA A 23 2.24 -20.43 5.79
CA ALA A 23 0.78 -20.32 5.75
C ALA A 23 0.28 -19.22 4.77
N TYR A 24 1.08 -18.19 4.54
CA TYR A 24 0.76 -17.04 3.68
C TYR A 24 1.15 -17.21 2.21
N TRP A 25 1.66 -18.38 1.79
CA TRP A 25 2.15 -18.55 0.42
C TRP A 25 1.04 -18.41 -0.64
N GLN A 26 -0.19 -18.80 -0.29
CA GLN A 26 -1.35 -18.74 -1.19
C GLN A 26 -1.73 -17.30 -1.52
N GLU A 27 -1.53 -16.37 -0.59
CA GLU A 27 -1.83 -14.95 -0.77
C GLU A 27 -0.92 -14.28 -1.82
N PHE A 28 0.19 -14.94 -2.21
CA PHE A 28 0.98 -14.50 -3.37
C PHE A 28 0.28 -14.73 -4.71
N ALA A 29 -0.70 -15.64 -4.78
CA ALA A 29 -1.51 -15.85 -5.98
C ALA A 29 -2.71 -14.88 -6.07
N GLU A 30 -3.19 -14.39 -4.92
CA GLU A 30 -4.36 -13.51 -4.83
C GLU A 30 -4.06 -12.06 -5.24
N ALA A 31 -5.12 -11.32 -5.56
CA ALA A 31 -5.03 -9.88 -5.78
C ALA A 31 -4.60 -9.14 -4.50
N LYS A 32 -3.70 -8.17 -4.65
CA LYS A 32 -3.06 -7.50 -3.51
C LYS A 32 -2.64 -6.07 -3.84
N ILE A 33 -2.44 -5.26 -2.81
CA ILE A 33 -1.75 -3.98 -2.92
C ILE A 33 -0.29 -4.19 -2.52
N ILE A 34 0.66 -3.79 -3.36
CA ILE A 34 2.10 -3.90 -3.11
C ILE A 34 2.71 -2.52 -2.85
N TYR A 35 3.76 -2.47 -2.04
CA TYR A 35 4.49 -1.23 -1.75
C TYR A 35 5.95 -1.50 -1.35
N PRO A 36 6.90 -0.61 -1.65
CA PRO A 36 8.31 -0.80 -1.36
C PRO A 36 8.65 -0.59 0.12
N ASP A 37 9.69 -1.25 0.64
CA ASP A 37 10.21 -1.02 2.00
C ASP A 37 10.73 0.42 2.14
N ILE A 38 11.36 0.98 1.12
CA ILE A 38 11.94 2.33 1.17
C ILE A 38 11.40 3.17 0.02
N ALA A 39 10.80 4.32 0.34
CA ALA A 39 10.39 5.31 -0.65
C ALA A 39 10.45 6.74 -0.09
N GLN A 40 10.49 7.73 -0.97
CA GLN A 40 10.42 9.17 -0.63
C GLN A 40 9.00 9.74 -0.71
N ARG A 41 8.06 8.94 -1.20
CA ARG A 41 6.63 9.25 -1.34
C ARG A 41 5.83 7.95 -1.21
N ALA A 42 4.50 8.06 -1.19
CA ALA A 42 3.64 6.88 -1.31
C ALA A 42 3.75 6.29 -2.72
N GLU A 43 4.05 4.99 -2.81
CA GLU A 43 4.22 4.25 -4.07
C GLU A 43 3.50 2.90 -3.98
N PHE A 44 2.19 2.95 -3.74
CA PHE A 44 1.35 1.75 -3.67
C PHE A 44 0.86 1.38 -5.07
N ALA A 45 0.90 0.09 -5.39
CA ALA A 45 0.37 -0.42 -6.65
C ALA A 45 -0.60 -1.57 -6.39
N TYR A 46 -1.70 -1.59 -7.13
CA TYR A 46 -2.62 -2.71 -7.13
C TYR A 46 -2.14 -3.77 -8.12
N SER A 47 -2.09 -5.03 -7.69
CA SER A 47 -1.61 -6.16 -8.50
C SER A 47 -2.61 -7.30 -8.44
N THR A 48 -3.13 -7.67 -9.62
CA THR A 48 -4.07 -8.78 -9.83
C THR A 48 -3.37 -10.09 -10.20
N SER A 49 -2.04 -10.07 -10.35
CA SER A 49 -1.25 -11.21 -10.81
C SER A 49 -0.42 -11.84 -9.70
N GLY A 50 -0.12 -13.13 -9.89
CA GLY A 50 0.70 -13.96 -8.99
C GLY A 50 2.18 -13.58 -8.93
N HIS A 51 2.48 -12.32 -8.66
CA HIS A 51 3.84 -11.84 -8.46
C HIS A 51 4.39 -12.33 -7.13
N TYR A 52 5.57 -12.93 -7.16
CA TYR A 52 6.33 -13.25 -5.97
C TYR A 52 7.24 -12.08 -5.62
N LEU A 53 7.06 -11.57 -4.41
CA LEU A 53 7.80 -10.42 -3.92
C LEU A 53 9.04 -10.88 -3.17
N VAL A 54 10.13 -10.16 -3.38
CA VAL A 54 11.34 -10.28 -2.57
C VAL A 54 11.26 -9.37 -1.34
N ASN A 55 12.25 -9.42 -0.46
CA ASN A 55 12.26 -8.75 0.84
C ASN A 55 12.24 -7.21 0.81
N THR A 56 12.28 -6.59 -0.36
CA THR A 56 12.22 -5.12 -0.53
C THR A 56 10.83 -4.61 -0.87
N LEU A 57 9.84 -5.50 -0.98
CA LEU A 57 8.43 -5.17 -1.20
C LEU A 57 7.58 -5.87 -0.14
N TYR A 58 6.55 -5.18 0.32
CA TYR A 58 5.49 -5.70 1.18
C TYR A 58 4.17 -5.71 0.41
N PHE A 59 3.17 -6.41 0.94
CA PHE A 59 1.84 -6.43 0.36
C PHE A 59 0.72 -6.50 1.39
N ILE A 60 -0.46 -6.03 0.99
CA ILE A 60 -1.74 -6.14 1.67
C ILE A 60 -2.61 -7.07 0.81
N PRO A 61 -2.95 -8.29 1.28
CA PRO A 61 -3.81 -9.22 0.53
C PRO A 61 -5.27 -8.77 0.59
N TYR A 62 -5.57 -7.66 -0.09
CA TYR A 62 -6.89 -7.05 -0.13
C TYR A 62 -7.20 -6.53 -1.54
N GLU A 63 -8.34 -6.96 -2.06
CA GLU A 63 -8.81 -6.64 -3.41
C GLU A 63 -9.54 -5.29 -3.40
N SER A 64 -8.81 -4.19 -3.56
CA SER A 64 -9.41 -2.85 -3.50
C SER A 64 -8.58 -1.77 -4.21
N GLU A 65 -8.98 -1.44 -5.43
CA GLU A 65 -8.39 -0.35 -6.22
C GLU A 65 -8.60 1.02 -5.56
N TRP A 66 -9.77 1.26 -4.95
CA TRP A 66 -10.04 2.52 -4.25
C TRP A 66 -9.11 2.71 -3.04
N LEU A 67 -8.74 1.62 -2.36
CA LEU A 67 -7.77 1.68 -1.26
C LEU A 67 -6.38 2.00 -1.80
N CYS A 68 -6.00 1.47 -2.96
CA CYS A 68 -4.75 1.84 -3.61
C CYS A 68 -4.68 3.33 -3.94
N ALA A 69 -5.78 3.93 -4.44
CA ALA A 69 -5.86 5.37 -4.66
C ALA A 69 -5.71 6.16 -3.36
N LEU A 70 -6.46 5.78 -2.32
CA LEU A 70 -6.41 6.40 -1.00
C LEU A 70 -4.98 6.40 -0.43
N LEU A 71 -4.31 5.24 -0.45
CA LEU A 71 -2.96 5.06 0.12
C LEU A 71 -1.88 5.91 -0.60
N ASN A 72 -2.10 6.26 -1.87
CA ASN A 72 -1.21 7.15 -2.62
C ASN A 72 -1.50 8.65 -2.40
N SER A 73 -2.54 9.03 -1.66
CA SER A 73 -2.83 10.44 -1.39
C SER A 73 -1.77 11.13 -0.53
N SER A 74 -1.66 12.45 -0.67
CA SER A 74 -0.79 13.29 0.16
C SER A 74 -1.16 13.23 1.63
N THR A 75 -2.45 13.11 1.96
CA THR A 75 -2.93 12.92 3.34
C THR A 75 -2.36 11.64 3.94
N MET A 76 -2.44 10.51 3.23
CA MET A 76 -1.89 9.24 3.73
C MET A 76 -0.38 9.30 3.88
N PHE A 77 0.32 9.89 2.92
CA PHE A 77 1.76 10.06 3.03
C PHE A 77 2.15 10.95 4.22
N TRP A 78 1.46 12.09 4.40
CA TRP A 78 1.69 12.99 5.53
C TRP A 78 1.50 12.26 6.87
N PHE A 79 0.39 11.53 7.04
CA PHE A 79 0.15 10.71 8.25
C PHE A 79 1.29 9.71 8.46
N TYR A 80 1.69 9.03 7.37
CA TYR A 80 2.77 8.06 7.42
C TYR A 80 4.08 8.67 7.92
N THR A 81 4.42 9.88 7.47
CA THR A 81 5.64 10.58 7.94
C THR A 81 5.62 10.93 9.43
N LYS A 82 4.44 10.98 10.08
CA LYS A 82 4.34 11.25 11.52
C LYS A 82 4.57 10.03 12.39
N ILE A 83 4.34 8.84 11.84
CA ILE A 83 4.45 7.57 12.58
C ILE A 83 5.70 6.77 12.18
N SER A 84 6.22 6.97 10.97
CA SER A 84 7.40 6.29 10.47
C SER A 84 8.69 7.00 10.88
N THR A 85 9.75 6.22 11.04
CA THR A 85 11.11 6.75 11.16
C THR A 85 11.63 7.20 9.78
N VAL A 86 12.29 8.36 9.76
CA VAL A 86 12.98 8.88 8.58
C VAL A 86 14.37 8.26 8.51
N ILE A 87 14.76 7.80 7.32
CA ILE A 87 16.12 7.33 7.04
C ILE A 87 16.98 8.44 6.43
N ARG A 88 18.31 8.27 6.48
CA ARG A 88 19.24 9.20 5.84
C ARG A 88 18.91 9.35 4.35
N GLY A 89 18.83 10.60 3.86
CA GLY A 89 18.49 10.90 2.47
C GLY A 89 17.00 11.19 2.21
N GLY A 90 16.19 11.36 3.25
CA GLY A 90 14.80 11.83 3.14
C GLY A 90 13.78 10.75 2.76
N GLY A 91 14.19 9.48 2.70
CA GLY A 91 13.26 8.36 2.57
C GLY A 91 12.58 7.99 3.89
N VAL A 92 11.50 7.24 3.81
CA VAL A 92 10.84 6.59 4.94
C VAL A 92 10.79 5.08 4.73
N ARG A 93 10.77 4.31 5.82
CA ARG A 93 10.61 2.85 5.75
C ARG A 93 9.15 2.45 5.89
N PHE A 94 8.55 1.96 4.81
CA PHE A 94 7.21 1.39 4.77
C PHE A 94 7.20 -0.04 5.33
N ILE A 95 7.23 -0.18 6.64
CA ILE A 95 7.10 -1.48 7.31
C ILE A 95 5.64 -1.72 7.73
N ALA A 96 5.19 -2.98 7.68
CA ALA A 96 3.81 -3.36 7.95
C ALA A 96 3.27 -2.86 9.30
N GLN A 97 4.13 -2.77 10.33
CA GLN A 97 3.75 -2.24 11.65
C GLN A 97 3.24 -0.79 11.59
N TYR A 98 3.81 0.06 10.73
CA TYR A 98 3.36 1.45 10.58
C TYR A 98 2.25 1.58 9.53
N VAL A 99 2.32 0.82 8.44
CA VAL A 99 1.28 0.82 7.41
C VAL A 99 -0.07 0.40 7.98
N SER A 100 -0.10 -0.58 8.90
CA SER A 100 -1.33 -1.01 9.58
C SER A 100 -1.95 0.02 10.51
N GLN A 101 -1.26 1.13 10.81
CA GLN A 101 -1.79 2.24 11.62
C GLN A 101 -2.39 3.36 10.76
N LEU A 102 -2.30 3.28 9.43
CA LEU A 102 -2.90 4.27 8.55
C LEU A 102 -4.42 4.31 8.72
N PRO A 103 -5.01 5.50 8.92
CA PRO A 103 -6.44 5.62 9.10
C PRO A 103 -7.16 5.37 7.77
N ILE A 104 -8.16 4.48 7.78
CA ILE A 104 -9.03 4.24 6.63
C ILE A 104 -10.36 4.97 6.87
N PRO A 105 -10.65 6.07 6.15
CA PRO A 105 -11.86 6.85 6.37
C PRO A 105 -13.10 6.09 5.85
N SER A 106 -14.26 6.47 6.37
CA SER A 106 -15.52 6.05 5.75
C SER A 106 -15.71 6.78 4.43
N ALA A 107 -16.03 6.05 3.36
CA ALA A 107 -16.25 6.59 2.03
C ALA A 107 -17.55 6.05 1.43
N SER A 108 -18.28 6.91 0.72
CA SER A 108 -19.50 6.52 0.00
C SER A 108 -19.18 5.58 -1.16
N ALA A 109 -20.20 4.90 -1.69
CA ALA A 109 -20.01 4.01 -2.84
C ALA A 109 -19.49 4.79 -4.06
N GLU A 110 -20.00 5.99 -4.28
CA GLU A 110 -19.63 6.88 -5.38
C GLU A 110 -18.17 7.31 -5.27
N ALA A 111 -17.73 7.69 -4.05
CA ALA A 111 -16.34 8.06 -3.81
C ALA A 111 -15.39 6.88 -4.04
N LYS A 112 -15.77 5.67 -3.60
CA LYS A 112 -14.96 4.46 -3.84
C LYS A 112 -14.85 4.13 -5.33
N VAL A 113 -15.95 4.20 -6.07
CA VAL A 113 -15.96 3.99 -7.53
C VAL A 113 -15.04 5.02 -8.20
N ARG A 114 -15.19 6.31 -7.87
CA ARG A 114 -14.37 7.35 -8.48
C ARG A 114 -12.87 7.19 -8.19
N LEU A 115 -12.52 6.83 -6.95
CA LEU A 115 -11.14 6.56 -6.57
C LEU A 115 -10.56 5.36 -7.31
N ALA A 116 -11.33 4.28 -7.50
CA ALA A 116 -10.92 3.12 -8.28
C ALA A 116 -10.67 3.49 -9.76
N GLU A 117 -11.59 4.25 -10.38
CA GLU A 117 -11.42 4.75 -11.75
C GLU A 117 -10.16 5.60 -11.91
N LEU A 118 -9.87 6.48 -10.95
CA LEU A 118 -8.68 7.32 -10.96
C LEU A 118 -7.40 6.48 -10.83
N ALA A 119 -7.39 5.47 -9.96
CA ALA A 119 -6.25 4.55 -9.83
C ALA A 119 -6.03 3.74 -11.12
N GLU A 120 -7.08 3.22 -11.74
CA GLU A 120 -6.96 2.51 -13.01
C GLU A 120 -6.47 3.45 -14.12
N GLY A 121 -7.03 4.65 -14.20
CA GLY A 121 -6.66 5.69 -15.16
C GLY A 121 -5.20 6.11 -15.04
N ALA A 122 -4.67 6.23 -13.81
CA ALA A 122 -3.27 6.59 -13.54
C ALA A 122 -2.26 5.63 -14.20
N THR A 123 -2.63 4.37 -14.45
CA THR A 123 -1.74 3.40 -15.13
C THR A 123 -1.57 3.68 -16.63
N LYS A 124 -2.46 4.47 -17.22
CA LYS A 124 -2.57 4.71 -18.67
C LYS A 124 -2.01 6.07 -19.09
N VAL A 125 -1.76 6.96 -18.14
CA VAL A 125 -1.39 8.36 -18.37
C VAL A 125 -0.06 8.72 -17.72
N LYS A 126 0.55 9.85 -18.10
CA LYS A 126 1.83 10.34 -17.55
C LYS A 126 1.85 11.87 -17.53
N GLY A 127 2.79 12.44 -16.77
CA GLY A 127 3.02 13.88 -16.78
C GLY A 127 1.84 14.67 -16.21
N ALA A 128 1.41 15.72 -16.90
CA ALA A 128 0.36 16.62 -16.42
C ALA A 128 -0.99 15.93 -16.19
N GLU A 129 -1.37 14.99 -17.07
CA GLU A 129 -2.63 14.23 -16.96
C GLU A 129 -2.62 13.31 -15.73
N LEU A 130 -1.47 12.70 -15.42
CA LEU A 130 -1.30 11.93 -14.19
C LEU A 130 -1.41 12.84 -12.96
N ALA A 131 -0.75 13.99 -12.98
CA ALA A 131 -0.81 14.95 -11.87
C ALA A 131 -2.23 15.49 -11.63
N GLU A 132 -3.04 15.66 -12.68
CA GLU A 132 -4.44 16.05 -12.55
C GLU A 132 -5.26 14.97 -11.83
N GLY A 133 -5.08 13.71 -12.22
CA GLY A 133 -5.72 12.56 -11.56
C GLY A 133 -5.29 12.42 -10.09
N GLU A 134 -4.01 12.54 -9.80
CA GLU A 134 -3.47 12.56 -8.42
C GLU A 134 -4.04 13.73 -7.60
N GLY A 135 -4.17 14.91 -8.23
CA GLY A 135 -4.81 16.07 -7.62
C GLY A 135 -6.29 15.84 -7.30
N GLU A 136 -7.02 15.11 -8.15
CA GLU A 136 -8.40 14.73 -7.89
C GLU A 136 -8.52 13.73 -6.75
N ILE A 137 -7.66 12.71 -6.71
CA ILE A 137 -7.56 11.77 -5.58
C ILE A 137 -7.39 12.56 -4.28
N ASN A 138 -6.44 13.51 -4.25
CA ASN A 138 -6.20 14.34 -3.07
C ASN A 138 -7.44 15.13 -2.65
N ARG A 139 -8.13 15.80 -3.58
CA ARG A 139 -9.36 16.55 -3.27
C ARG A 139 -10.44 15.65 -2.66
N ILE A 140 -10.65 14.46 -3.20
CA ILE A 140 -11.61 13.49 -2.64
C ILE A 140 -11.19 13.11 -1.23
N VAL A 141 -9.92 12.75 -1.03
CA VAL A 141 -9.41 12.31 0.28
C VAL A 141 -9.47 13.42 1.33
N PHE A 142 -9.17 14.67 0.97
CA PHE A 142 -9.34 15.82 1.86
C PHE A 142 -10.79 15.93 2.35
N GLY A 143 -11.76 15.74 1.45
CA GLY A 143 -13.18 15.71 1.79
C GLY A 143 -13.54 14.54 2.73
N LEU A 144 -12.96 13.35 2.52
CA LEU A 144 -13.20 12.18 3.38
C LEU A 144 -12.68 12.38 4.81
N PHE A 145 -11.59 13.12 4.99
CA PHE A 145 -11.06 13.48 6.32
C PHE A 145 -11.62 14.79 6.88
N GLY A 146 -12.42 15.52 6.09
CA GLY A 146 -12.98 16.81 6.51
C GLY A 146 -11.92 17.89 6.74
N LEU A 147 -10.83 17.87 5.97
CA LEU A 147 -9.73 18.81 6.14
C LEU A 147 -10.14 20.24 5.78
N SER A 148 -9.75 21.18 6.63
CA SER A 148 -9.82 22.61 6.36
C SER A 148 -8.76 23.06 5.35
N ALA A 149 -8.91 24.27 4.80
CA ALA A 149 -7.92 24.84 3.88
C ALA A 149 -6.52 24.95 4.52
N GLU A 150 -6.45 25.29 5.82
CA GLU A 150 -5.20 25.37 6.58
C GLU A 150 -4.53 23.99 6.72
N GLU A 151 -5.32 22.96 6.98
CA GLU A 151 -4.84 21.57 7.08
C GLU A 151 -4.41 21.02 5.72
N VAL A 152 -5.10 21.39 4.64
CA VAL A 152 -4.68 21.02 3.27
C VAL A 152 -3.29 21.59 2.98
N THR A 153 -3.08 22.88 3.23
CA THR A 153 -1.75 23.53 3.14
C THR A 153 -0.69 22.81 3.98
N LEU A 154 -1.03 22.45 5.23
CA LEU A 154 -0.12 21.72 6.11
C LEU A 154 0.25 20.33 5.57
N VAL A 155 -0.70 19.64 4.93
CA VAL A 155 -0.53 18.29 4.39
C VAL A 155 0.28 18.31 3.08
N THR A 156 0.04 19.28 2.21
CA THR A 156 0.72 19.40 0.91
C THR A 156 2.08 20.09 1.02
N GLY A 157 2.29 20.89 2.06
CA GLY A 157 3.49 21.72 2.21
C GLY A 157 3.47 22.96 1.30
N GLU A 158 2.27 23.39 0.86
CA GLU A 158 2.01 24.55 0.01
C GLU A 158 1.34 25.70 0.76
#